data_AF-A0A0H5RCQ7-F1
#
_entry.id   AF-A0A0H5RCQ7-F1
#
_cell.length_a   1.000
_cell.length_b   1.000
_cell.length_c   1.000
_cell.angle_alpha   90.00
_cell.angle_beta   90.00
_cell.angle_gamma   90.00
#
_symmetry.space_group_name_H-M   'P 1'
#
loop_
_entity.id
_entity.type
_entity.pdbx_description
1 polymer ?
#
loop_
_entity_poly.entity_id
_entity_poly.type
_entity_poly.pdbx_seq_one_letter_code
_entity_poly.pdbx_strand_id
1 'polypeptide(L)'
;MGLEILAVSSQLFPEAMQIFLDKHEGSADIKSCFKDGEVKSALEILIKFLVAPNNISNSVKARALSCIKLLTRARTELEILLEETNLSIILDLALELPEDNIDFSANSVINQAVRVVINLCIIHQSGTLPVLHRQRCHVVLLSLLSRIPLGEATDETLFSLARLLFYMSLDTDVQAQLRGELDALPIFAAILVNRNRACSPGQVASLRLNSNSATLCMALSEVIHVMFAVGSSPNSGSPQMWQMLTGTLLELLMSDNVDILELKASAVLELIKSPYYSLMLDIVNLLFCFNKDSLVPLMEKQVMRRIFSLLEIQARYNCQSVESALVPILTVTETICSLNPEVAKAAKVFVFGEEFANNKSLKYEFESGDTTLSVAANGEVPPPLCKILTRMITTFEPNLKRAVSQFLYTLCEKRSDEYIRVVGLGNAMGLLSELQLPGYQVPLQ
;
A
#
# COMPACT_ATOMS: atom_id res chain seq x y z
N MET A 1 -36.69 1.65 -15.79
CA MET A 1 -36.96 2.92 -15.07
C MET A 1 -35.71 3.59 -14.47
N GLY A 2 -34.49 3.03 -14.51
CA GLY A 2 -33.29 3.73 -14.02
C GLY A 2 -32.59 4.56 -15.11
N LEU A 3 -32.17 3.90 -16.19
CA LEU A 3 -31.34 4.51 -17.24
C LEU A 3 -32.13 5.24 -18.32
N GLU A 4 -33.44 4.96 -18.45
CA GLU A 4 -34.37 5.71 -19.33
C GLU A 4 -34.42 7.20 -18.98
N ILE A 5 -34.17 7.55 -17.71
CA ILE A 5 -34.10 8.94 -17.23
C ILE A 5 -32.87 9.67 -17.81
N LEU A 6 -31.78 8.95 -18.10
CA LEU A 6 -30.62 9.50 -18.81
C LEU A 6 -30.91 9.67 -20.31
N ALA A 7 -31.94 9.05 -20.87
CA ALA A 7 -32.32 9.26 -22.28
C ALA A 7 -33.25 10.49 -22.48
N VAL A 8 -33.58 11.23 -21.42
CA VAL A 8 -34.47 12.41 -21.45
C VAL A 8 -33.73 13.63 -22.03
N SER A 9 -34.48 14.64 -22.50
CA SER A 9 -33.94 15.85 -23.17
C SER A 9 -32.76 16.49 -22.43
N SER A 10 -31.85 17.10 -23.21
CA SER A 10 -30.59 17.70 -22.72
C SER A 10 -30.75 18.74 -21.60
N GLN A 11 -31.94 19.32 -21.44
CA GLN A 11 -32.24 20.32 -20.41
C GLN A 11 -32.48 19.70 -19.02
N LEU A 12 -33.05 18.50 -18.94
CA LEU A 12 -33.33 17.80 -17.67
C LEU A 12 -32.22 16.82 -17.28
N PHE A 13 -31.23 16.68 -18.16
CA PHE A 13 -30.12 15.74 -18.02
C PHE A 13 -29.32 15.90 -16.69
N PRO A 14 -29.03 17.11 -16.18
CA PRO A 14 -28.33 17.26 -14.90
C PRO A 14 -29.09 16.74 -13.67
N GLU A 15 -30.42 16.87 -13.64
CA GLU A 15 -31.28 16.38 -12.56
C GLU A 15 -31.45 14.87 -12.67
N ALA A 16 -31.66 14.37 -13.88
CA ALA A 16 -31.70 12.95 -14.22
C ALA A 16 -30.45 12.20 -13.69
N MET A 17 -29.26 12.77 -13.91
CA MET A 17 -28.02 12.20 -13.39
C MET A 17 -27.96 12.18 -11.86
N GLN A 18 -28.47 13.22 -11.18
CA GLN A 18 -28.47 13.26 -9.72
C GLN A 18 -29.40 12.20 -9.13
N ILE A 19 -30.62 12.08 -9.68
CA ILE A 19 -31.59 11.05 -9.29
C ILE A 19 -31.00 9.65 -9.49
N PHE A 20 -30.26 9.43 -10.58
CA PHE A 20 -29.58 8.17 -10.83
C PHE A 20 -28.52 7.86 -9.76
N LEU A 21 -27.66 8.82 -9.44
CA LEU A 21 -26.62 8.67 -8.42
C LEU A 21 -27.24 8.39 -7.05
N ASP A 22 -28.19 9.21 -6.61
CA ASP A 22 -28.84 9.08 -5.30
C ASP A 22 -29.51 7.70 -5.12
N LYS A 23 -30.05 7.14 -6.21
CA LYS A 23 -30.70 5.83 -6.19
C LYS A 23 -29.73 4.66 -6.15
N HIS A 24 -28.57 4.76 -6.80
CA HIS A 24 -27.72 3.61 -7.09
C HIS A 24 -26.34 3.64 -6.44
N GLU A 25 -25.89 4.76 -5.86
CA GLU A 25 -24.53 4.91 -5.30
C GLU A 25 -24.17 3.84 -4.25
N GLY A 26 -25.14 3.46 -3.41
CA GLY A 26 -25.00 2.42 -2.38
C GLY A 26 -25.26 0.98 -2.87
N SER A 27 -25.55 0.77 -4.15
CA SER A 27 -25.88 -0.58 -4.67
C SER A 27 -24.61 -1.43 -4.80
N ALA A 28 -24.58 -2.57 -4.10
CA ALA A 28 -23.45 -3.50 -4.13
C ALA A 28 -23.33 -4.26 -5.47
N ASP A 29 -24.46 -4.52 -6.14
CA ASP A 29 -24.51 -5.19 -7.44
C ASP A 29 -25.26 -4.31 -8.45
N ILE A 30 -24.48 -3.48 -9.16
CA ILE A 30 -24.98 -2.58 -10.18
C ILE A 30 -25.49 -3.34 -11.41
N LYS A 31 -24.93 -4.52 -11.70
CA LYS A 31 -25.30 -5.28 -12.91
C LYS A 31 -26.74 -5.78 -12.83
N SER A 32 -27.17 -6.32 -11.69
CA SER A 32 -28.55 -6.81 -11.52
C SER A 32 -29.61 -5.70 -11.49
N CYS A 33 -29.20 -4.44 -11.40
CA CYS A 33 -30.13 -3.30 -11.45
C CYS A 33 -30.63 -2.99 -12.86
N PHE A 34 -29.99 -3.51 -13.91
CA PHE A 34 -30.23 -3.13 -15.31
C PHE A 34 -30.40 -4.35 -16.21
N LYS A 35 -31.12 -4.16 -17.31
CA LYS A 35 -31.24 -5.19 -18.36
C LYS A 35 -30.01 -5.15 -19.27
N ASP A 36 -29.74 -6.28 -19.91
CA ASP A 36 -28.69 -6.40 -20.92
C ASP A 36 -28.83 -5.30 -21.99
N GLY A 37 -27.74 -4.59 -22.28
CA GLY A 37 -27.68 -3.50 -23.26
C GLY A 37 -28.04 -2.11 -22.70
N GLU A 38 -28.68 -2.02 -21.53
CA GLU A 38 -29.00 -0.72 -20.93
C GLU A 38 -27.75 0.00 -20.44
N VAL A 39 -26.77 -0.72 -19.89
CA VAL A 39 -25.49 -0.16 -19.44
C VAL A 39 -24.73 0.43 -20.62
N LYS A 40 -24.56 -0.34 -21.71
CA LYS A 40 -23.95 0.16 -22.94
C LYS A 40 -24.63 1.44 -23.45
N SER A 41 -25.95 1.42 -23.53
CA SER A 41 -26.75 2.55 -24.04
C SER A 41 -26.58 3.80 -23.18
N ALA A 42 -26.54 3.64 -21.85
CA ALA A 42 -26.31 4.75 -20.95
C ALA A 42 -24.89 5.33 -21.07
N LEU A 43 -23.88 4.47 -21.20
CA LEU A 43 -22.49 4.89 -21.44
C LEU A 43 -22.37 5.66 -22.76
N GLU A 44 -23.01 5.20 -23.85
CA GLU A 44 -23.07 5.91 -25.12
C GLU A 44 -23.61 7.34 -24.98
N ILE A 45 -24.72 7.49 -24.24
CA ILE A 45 -25.35 8.79 -24.01
C ILE A 45 -24.45 9.70 -23.19
N LEU A 46 -23.87 9.18 -22.10
CA LEU A 46 -22.99 9.95 -21.21
C LEU A 46 -21.71 10.40 -21.92
N ILE A 47 -21.09 9.55 -22.74
CA ILE A 47 -19.91 9.91 -23.53
C ILE A 47 -20.26 10.98 -24.57
N LYS A 48 -21.35 10.79 -25.34
CA LYS A 48 -21.81 11.81 -26.29
C LYS A 48 -22.09 13.15 -25.62
N PHE A 49 -22.61 13.12 -24.39
CA PHE A 49 -22.84 14.33 -23.60
C PHE A 49 -21.53 15.03 -23.22
N LEU A 50 -20.48 14.29 -22.83
CA LEU A 50 -19.17 14.88 -22.48
C LEU A 50 -18.50 15.58 -23.67
N VAL A 51 -18.76 15.14 -24.90
CA VAL A 51 -18.20 15.69 -26.15
C VAL A 51 -19.02 16.86 -26.71
N ALA A 52 -20.22 17.10 -26.18
CA ALA A 52 -21.12 18.10 -26.76
C ALA A 52 -20.48 19.52 -26.71
N PRO A 53 -20.53 20.30 -27.81
CA PRO A 53 -19.85 21.61 -27.94
C PRO A 53 -20.44 22.73 -27.08
N ASN A 54 -21.41 22.42 -26.22
CA ASN A 54 -22.02 23.39 -25.33
C ASN A 54 -21.06 23.65 -24.15
N ASN A 55 -21.00 24.90 -23.68
CA ASN A 55 -20.31 25.28 -22.43
C ASN A 55 -21.02 24.65 -21.22
N ILE A 56 -20.84 23.33 -21.05
CA ILE A 56 -21.34 22.58 -19.90
C ILE A 56 -20.43 22.90 -18.72
N SER A 57 -21.02 23.25 -17.57
CA SER A 57 -20.26 23.54 -16.36
C SER A 57 -19.48 22.32 -15.88
N ASN A 58 -18.32 22.55 -15.25
CA ASN A 58 -17.50 21.48 -14.69
C ASN A 58 -18.25 20.63 -13.67
N SER A 59 -19.17 21.23 -12.89
CA SER A 59 -20.03 20.50 -11.96
C SER A 59 -20.92 19.46 -12.65
N VAL A 60 -21.43 19.76 -13.85
CA VAL A 60 -22.29 18.84 -14.61
C VAL A 60 -21.45 17.77 -15.31
N LYS A 61 -20.26 18.12 -15.82
CA LYS A 61 -19.28 17.14 -16.35
C LYS A 61 -18.86 16.14 -15.26
N ALA A 62 -18.52 16.62 -14.06
CA ALA A 62 -18.16 15.77 -12.94
C ALA A 62 -19.29 14.84 -12.49
N ARG A 63 -20.55 15.29 -12.59
CA ARG A 63 -21.73 14.45 -12.33
C ARG A 63 -21.88 13.36 -13.39
N ALA A 64 -21.70 13.67 -14.67
CA ALA A 64 -21.70 12.68 -15.75
C ALA A 64 -20.61 11.62 -15.55
N LEU A 65 -19.39 12.05 -15.20
CA LEU A 65 -18.29 11.14 -14.89
C LEU A 65 -18.59 10.28 -13.64
N SER A 66 -19.27 10.82 -12.63
CA SER A 66 -19.74 10.05 -11.48
C SER A 66 -20.73 8.95 -11.89
N CYS A 67 -21.63 9.23 -12.83
CA CYS A 67 -22.54 8.21 -13.39
C CYS A 67 -21.76 7.12 -14.14
N ILE A 68 -20.81 7.51 -15.01
CA ILE A 68 -19.93 6.56 -15.72
C ILE A 68 -19.17 5.70 -14.72
N LYS A 69 -18.54 6.32 -13.70
CA LYS A 69 -17.83 5.62 -12.62
C LYS A 69 -18.72 4.60 -11.93
N LEU A 70 -19.98 4.94 -11.63
CA LEU A 70 -20.92 3.99 -11.03
C LEU A 70 -21.24 2.83 -11.97
N LEU A 71 -21.47 3.10 -13.25
CA LEU A 71 -21.76 2.10 -14.28
C LEU A 71 -20.58 1.15 -14.53
N THR A 72 -19.32 1.59 -14.42
CA THR A 72 -18.16 0.69 -14.52
C THR A 72 -18.18 -0.44 -13.49
N ARG A 73 -18.90 -0.29 -12.37
CA ARG A 73 -19.07 -1.37 -11.37
C ARG A 73 -19.93 -2.54 -11.89
N ALA A 74 -20.65 -2.39 -13.00
CA ALA A 74 -21.37 -3.49 -13.65
C ALA A 74 -20.42 -4.56 -14.21
N ARG A 75 -19.15 -4.21 -14.49
CA ARG A 75 -18.09 -5.08 -15.04
C ARG A 75 -18.39 -5.73 -16.39
N THR A 76 -19.53 -5.41 -17.01
CA THR A 76 -19.93 -5.88 -18.33
C THR A 76 -20.35 -4.70 -19.20
N GLU A 77 -20.31 -4.87 -20.52
CA GLU A 77 -20.72 -3.85 -21.50
C GLU A 77 -19.85 -2.57 -21.46
N LEU A 78 -18.60 -2.70 -21.01
CA LEU A 78 -17.66 -1.58 -20.88
C LEU A 78 -16.79 -1.39 -22.13
N GLU A 79 -16.94 -2.25 -23.15
CA GLU A 79 -16.11 -2.25 -24.36
C GLU A 79 -16.14 -0.89 -25.07
N ILE A 80 -17.27 -0.18 -25.00
CA ILE A 80 -17.38 1.15 -25.56
C ILE A 80 -16.43 2.17 -24.91
N LEU A 81 -16.18 2.05 -23.60
CA LEU A 81 -15.24 2.94 -22.90
C LEU A 81 -13.78 2.63 -23.26
N LEU A 82 -13.51 1.43 -23.78
CA LEU A 82 -12.18 0.99 -24.20
C LEU A 82 -11.86 1.36 -25.65
N GLU A 83 -12.85 1.84 -26.42
CA GLU A 83 -12.58 2.44 -27.73
C GLU A 83 -11.64 3.63 -27.57
N GLU A 84 -10.56 3.66 -28.36
CA GLU A 84 -9.47 4.64 -28.20
C GLU A 84 -9.98 6.09 -28.19
N THR A 85 -10.99 6.41 -29.00
CA THR A 85 -11.63 7.74 -29.02
C THR A 85 -12.31 8.08 -27.70
N ASN A 86 -13.09 7.15 -27.15
CA ASN A 86 -13.89 7.39 -25.93
C ASN A 86 -13.01 7.41 -24.69
N LEU A 87 -12.01 6.53 -24.63
CA LEU A 87 -11.01 6.56 -23.56
C LEU A 87 -10.21 7.86 -23.60
N SER A 88 -9.81 8.32 -24.79
CA SER A 88 -9.08 9.60 -24.94
C SER A 88 -9.90 10.79 -24.43
N ILE A 89 -11.21 10.83 -24.68
CA ILE A 89 -12.08 11.88 -24.13
C ILE A 89 -12.05 11.89 -22.59
N ILE A 90 -12.08 10.71 -21.95
CA ILE A 90 -12.01 10.62 -20.49
C ILE A 90 -10.62 11.02 -20.01
N LEU A 91 -9.56 10.63 -20.71
CA LEU A 91 -8.18 10.97 -20.38
C LEU A 91 -7.93 12.47 -20.52
N ASP A 92 -8.45 13.11 -21.56
CA ASP A 92 -8.36 14.56 -21.74
C ASP A 92 -8.98 15.31 -20.54
N LEU A 93 -10.11 14.83 -20.02
CA LEU A 93 -10.76 15.38 -18.82
C LEU A 93 -10.00 15.05 -17.52
N ALA A 94 -9.34 13.89 -17.46
CA ALA A 94 -8.55 13.46 -16.29
C ALA A 94 -7.19 14.17 -16.19
N LEU A 95 -6.63 14.54 -17.34
CA LEU A 95 -5.26 15.03 -17.50
C LEU A 95 -5.22 16.48 -17.99
N GLU A 96 -6.37 17.15 -18.03
CA GLU A 96 -6.44 18.57 -18.38
C GLU A 96 -5.54 19.36 -17.42
N LEU A 97 -4.60 20.13 -17.99
CA LEU A 97 -3.76 21.07 -17.25
C LEU A 97 -4.29 22.48 -17.52
N PRO A 98 -5.26 23.01 -16.76
CA PRO A 98 -5.64 24.41 -16.87
C PRO A 98 -4.42 25.31 -16.62
N GLU A 99 -4.32 26.39 -17.40
CA GLU A 99 -3.25 27.38 -17.27
C GLU A 99 -3.27 28.06 -15.89
N ASP A 100 -4.46 28.28 -15.29
CA ASP A 100 -4.61 28.76 -13.91
C ASP A 100 -5.86 28.19 -13.21
N ASN A 101 -5.74 27.87 -11.92
CA ASN A 101 -6.82 27.49 -10.99
C ASN A 101 -7.46 26.09 -11.18
N ILE A 102 -6.65 25.04 -11.01
CA ILE A 102 -7.10 23.64 -11.06
C ILE A 102 -7.95 23.29 -9.84
N ASP A 103 -9.16 22.76 -10.07
CA ASP A 103 -10.01 22.20 -9.00
C ASP A 103 -9.57 20.78 -8.65
N PHE A 104 -9.01 20.60 -7.45
CA PHE A 104 -8.62 19.30 -6.90
C PHE A 104 -9.59 18.76 -5.85
N SER A 105 -10.80 19.32 -5.75
CA SER A 105 -11.82 18.80 -4.85
C SER A 105 -12.21 17.36 -5.21
N ALA A 106 -12.74 16.62 -4.24
CA ALA A 106 -13.21 15.25 -4.46
C ALA A 106 -14.24 15.13 -5.61
N ASN A 107 -15.04 16.17 -5.83
CA ASN A 107 -16.07 16.23 -6.87
C ASN A 107 -15.60 16.93 -8.15
N SER A 108 -14.30 17.21 -8.28
CA SER A 108 -13.73 17.78 -9.50
C SER A 108 -13.87 16.85 -10.70
N VAL A 109 -13.86 17.44 -11.90
CA VAL A 109 -13.84 16.70 -13.17
C VAL A 109 -12.64 15.76 -13.23
N ILE A 110 -11.46 16.26 -12.84
CA ILE A 110 -10.20 15.52 -12.80
C ILE A 110 -10.35 14.27 -11.93
N ASN A 111 -10.77 14.43 -10.66
CA ASN A 111 -10.86 13.30 -9.75
C ASN A 111 -11.88 12.25 -10.23
N GLN A 112 -13.05 12.67 -10.71
CA GLN A 112 -14.05 11.73 -11.20
C GLN A 112 -13.59 11.00 -12.47
N ALA A 113 -12.93 11.68 -13.40
CA ALA A 113 -12.37 11.08 -14.61
C ALA A 113 -11.26 10.08 -14.27
N VAL A 114 -10.32 10.45 -13.40
CA VAL A 114 -9.25 9.55 -12.91
C VAL A 114 -9.86 8.29 -12.27
N ARG A 115 -10.93 8.42 -11.47
CA ARG A 115 -11.61 7.27 -10.86
C ARG A 115 -12.31 6.36 -11.87
N VAL A 116 -12.83 6.90 -12.97
CA VAL A 116 -13.32 6.09 -14.10
C VAL A 116 -12.16 5.27 -14.69
N VAL A 117 -11.03 5.92 -14.98
CA VAL A 117 -9.86 5.27 -15.56
C VAL A 117 -9.29 4.19 -14.62
N ILE A 118 -9.25 4.43 -13.31
CA ILE A 118 -8.87 3.43 -12.31
C ILE A 118 -9.76 2.19 -12.40
N ASN A 119 -11.08 2.35 -12.47
CA ASN A 119 -11.99 1.22 -12.58
C ASN A 119 -11.76 0.44 -13.89
N LEU A 120 -11.49 1.13 -14.99
CA LEU A 120 -11.14 0.49 -16.27
C LEU A 120 -9.79 -0.25 -16.19
N CYS A 121 -8.79 0.29 -15.50
CA CYS A 121 -7.52 -0.41 -15.26
C CYS A 121 -7.71 -1.69 -14.45
N ILE A 122 -8.60 -1.67 -13.44
CA ILE A 122 -8.88 -2.84 -12.60
C ILE A 122 -9.61 -3.94 -13.39
N ILE A 123 -10.57 -3.57 -14.24
CA ILE A 123 -11.43 -4.54 -14.93
C ILE A 123 -10.82 -5.00 -16.27
N HIS A 124 -10.23 -4.07 -17.03
CA HIS A 124 -9.72 -4.27 -18.38
C HIS A 124 -8.30 -3.70 -18.53
N GLN A 125 -7.37 -4.21 -17.71
CA GLN A 125 -5.97 -3.77 -17.70
C GLN A 125 -5.32 -3.82 -19.10
N SER A 126 -5.54 -4.89 -19.85
CA SER A 126 -4.94 -5.11 -21.18
C SER A 126 -5.44 -4.14 -22.26
N GLY A 127 -6.65 -3.59 -22.11
CA GLY A 127 -7.18 -2.57 -23.02
C GLY A 127 -6.80 -1.15 -22.62
N THR A 128 -6.71 -0.88 -21.31
CA THR A 128 -6.57 0.49 -20.76
C THR A 128 -5.11 0.94 -20.69
N LEU A 129 -4.21 0.10 -20.15
CA LEU A 129 -2.80 0.47 -19.96
C LEU A 129 -2.08 0.86 -21.25
N PRO A 130 -2.23 0.14 -22.39
CA PRO A 130 -1.53 0.53 -23.63
C PRO A 130 -1.86 1.95 -24.10
N VAL A 131 -3.10 2.41 -23.91
CA VAL A 131 -3.52 3.78 -24.26
C VAL A 131 -2.87 4.80 -23.32
N LEU A 132 -2.89 4.52 -22.02
CA LEU A 132 -2.23 5.35 -20.99
C LEU A 132 -0.73 5.52 -21.25
N HIS A 133 -0.04 4.42 -21.59
CA HIS A 133 1.39 4.45 -21.91
C HIS A 133 1.67 5.23 -23.19
N ARG A 134 0.88 5.02 -24.25
CA ARG A 134 1.03 5.73 -25.54
C ARG A 134 0.87 7.25 -25.39
N GLN A 135 -0.07 7.68 -24.56
CA GLN A 135 -0.31 9.10 -24.28
C GLN A 135 0.62 9.69 -23.20
N ARG A 136 1.58 8.89 -22.68
CA ARG A 136 2.51 9.28 -21.61
C ARG A 136 1.80 9.91 -20.39
N CYS A 137 0.64 9.36 -20.00
CA CYS A 137 -0.18 9.93 -18.94
C CYS A 137 0.56 10.09 -17.60
N HIS A 138 1.56 9.24 -17.33
CA HIS A 138 2.40 9.33 -16.12
C HIS A 138 3.14 10.67 -16.00
N VAL A 139 3.51 11.30 -17.11
CA VAL A 139 4.16 12.62 -17.12
C VAL A 139 3.19 13.68 -16.60
N VAL A 140 1.96 13.67 -17.11
CA VAL A 140 0.93 14.64 -16.74
C VAL A 140 0.44 14.41 -15.31
N LEU A 141 0.26 13.14 -14.91
CA LEU A 141 -0.09 12.78 -13.54
C LEU A 141 0.96 13.26 -12.53
N LEU A 142 2.25 13.12 -12.84
CA LEU A 142 3.31 13.63 -11.99
C LEU A 142 3.28 15.16 -11.88
N SER A 143 3.03 15.86 -13.00
CA SER A 143 2.82 17.31 -13.01
C SER A 143 1.64 17.73 -12.13
N LEU A 144 0.49 17.03 -12.22
CA LEU A 144 -0.67 17.28 -11.36
C LEU A 144 -0.35 17.05 -9.88
N LEU A 145 0.34 15.95 -9.55
CA LEU A 145 0.80 15.65 -8.19
C LEU A 145 1.76 16.71 -7.65
N SER A 146 2.59 17.33 -8.49
CA SER A 146 3.49 18.41 -8.07
C SER A 146 2.77 19.74 -7.76
N ARG A 147 1.55 19.92 -8.31
CA ARG A 147 0.76 21.16 -8.21
C ARG A 147 -0.42 21.07 -7.24
N ILE A 148 -0.77 19.88 -6.76
CA ILE A 148 -1.93 19.68 -5.89
C ILE A 148 -1.74 20.43 -4.55
N PRO A 149 -2.68 21.31 -4.15
CA PRO A 149 -2.59 22.01 -2.88
C PRO A 149 -2.90 21.02 -1.75
N LEU A 150 -1.87 20.63 -0.99
CA LEU A 150 -1.99 19.58 0.02
C LEU A 150 -2.88 20.02 1.19
N GLY A 151 -4.05 19.38 1.33
CA GLY A 151 -4.99 19.58 2.43
C GLY A 151 -6.12 18.56 2.45
N GLU A 152 -6.96 18.59 3.48
CA GLU A 152 -8.06 17.61 3.65
C GLU A 152 -9.01 17.56 2.45
N ALA A 153 -9.29 18.72 1.84
CA ALA A 153 -10.17 18.82 0.69
C ALA A 153 -9.64 18.12 -0.57
N THR A 154 -8.33 17.81 -0.61
CA THR A 154 -7.65 17.22 -1.78
C THR A 154 -7.20 15.78 -1.58
N ASP A 155 -7.36 15.21 -0.38
CA ASP A 155 -6.82 13.88 -0.06
C ASP A 155 -7.42 12.78 -0.95
N GLU A 156 -8.71 12.87 -1.31
CA GLU A 156 -9.33 11.92 -2.27
C GLU A 156 -8.72 12.00 -3.67
N THR A 157 -8.38 13.20 -4.11
CA THR A 157 -7.78 13.44 -5.43
C THR A 157 -6.33 13.01 -5.45
N LEU A 158 -5.59 13.28 -4.36
CA LEU A 158 -4.23 12.77 -4.15
C LEU A 158 -4.22 11.24 -4.20
N PHE A 159 -5.12 10.58 -3.49
CA PHE A 159 -5.28 9.13 -3.53
C PHE A 159 -5.53 8.63 -4.96
N SER A 160 -6.48 9.23 -5.68
CA SER A 160 -6.84 8.77 -7.03
C SER A 160 -5.70 8.97 -8.03
N LEU A 161 -5.02 10.12 -8.00
CA LEU A 161 -3.86 10.39 -8.86
C LEU A 161 -2.71 9.42 -8.57
N ALA A 162 -2.38 9.21 -7.28
CA ALA A 162 -1.32 8.28 -6.88
C ALA A 162 -1.67 6.83 -7.24
N ARG A 163 -2.92 6.40 -7.05
CA ARG A 163 -3.39 5.06 -7.40
C ARG A 163 -3.33 4.80 -8.91
N LEU A 164 -3.73 5.76 -9.74
CA LEU A 164 -3.60 5.60 -11.20
C LEU A 164 -2.13 5.52 -11.62
N LEU A 165 -1.29 6.38 -11.05
CA LEU A 165 0.15 6.35 -11.32
C LEU A 165 0.78 5.04 -10.85
N PHE A 166 0.33 4.47 -9.73
CA PHE A 166 0.76 3.16 -9.25
C PHE A 166 0.47 2.06 -10.28
N TYR A 167 -0.74 2.00 -10.84
CA TYR A 167 -1.07 1.01 -11.88
C TYR A 167 -0.18 1.15 -13.12
N MET A 168 0.14 2.38 -13.53
CA MET A 168 1.07 2.62 -14.64
C MET A 168 2.51 2.23 -14.27
N SER A 169 2.92 2.42 -13.02
CA SER A 169 4.24 2.07 -12.52
C SER A 169 4.46 0.56 -12.33
N LEU A 170 3.47 -0.29 -12.65
CA LEU A 170 3.69 -1.73 -12.79
C LEU A 170 4.53 -2.06 -14.04
N ASP A 171 4.58 -1.14 -15.00
CA ASP A 171 5.43 -1.23 -16.19
C ASP A 171 6.85 -0.71 -15.89
N THR A 172 7.86 -1.52 -16.20
CA THR A 172 9.28 -1.20 -15.95
C THR A 172 9.77 0.02 -16.73
N ASP A 173 9.22 0.28 -17.92
CA ASP A 173 9.59 1.43 -18.74
C ASP A 173 9.05 2.72 -18.11
N VAL A 174 7.85 2.68 -17.55
CA VAL A 174 7.30 3.80 -16.77
C VAL A 174 8.11 4.02 -15.50
N GLN A 175 8.49 2.96 -14.79
CA GLN A 175 9.38 3.08 -13.62
C GLN A 175 10.72 3.75 -13.99
N ALA A 176 11.33 3.34 -15.11
CA ALA A 176 12.58 3.91 -15.60
C ALA A 176 12.43 5.40 -15.97
N GLN A 177 11.33 5.79 -16.64
CA GLN A 177 11.05 7.18 -16.96
C GLN A 177 10.80 8.04 -15.71
N LEU A 178 10.00 7.54 -14.76
CA LEU A 178 9.73 8.24 -13.50
C LEU A 178 11.00 8.43 -12.67
N ARG A 179 11.88 7.42 -12.62
CA ARG A 179 13.13 7.47 -11.86
C ARG A 179 14.20 8.33 -12.56
N GLY A 180 14.36 8.17 -13.87
CA GLY A 180 15.47 8.74 -14.62
C GLY A 180 15.15 10.09 -15.26
N GLU A 181 14.13 10.13 -16.12
CA GLU A 181 13.80 11.32 -16.92
C GLU A 181 13.08 12.39 -16.10
N LEU A 182 12.17 11.98 -15.22
CA LEU A 182 11.24 12.89 -14.54
C LEU A 182 11.65 13.25 -13.11
N ASP A 183 12.68 12.59 -12.56
CA ASP A 183 13.12 12.73 -11.17
C ASP A 183 11.92 12.81 -10.18
N ALA A 184 11.06 11.80 -10.25
CA ALA A 184 9.77 11.81 -9.55
C ALA A 184 9.89 11.65 -8.03
N LEU A 185 11.00 11.08 -7.54
CA LEU A 185 11.16 10.73 -6.13
C LEU A 185 11.11 11.95 -5.19
N PRO A 186 11.81 13.07 -5.47
CA PRO A 186 11.64 14.33 -4.72
C PRO A 186 10.19 14.82 -4.60
N ILE A 187 9.38 14.64 -5.64
CA ILE A 187 7.97 15.07 -5.64
C ILE A 187 7.18 14.23 -4.63
N PHE A 188 7.29 12.90 -4.68
CA PHE A 188 6.60 12.02 -3.74
C PHE A 188 7.06 12.23 -2.29
N ALA A 189 8.37 12.39 -2.08
CA ALA A 189 8.93 12.68 -0.77
C ALA A 189 8.39 14.01 -0.21
N ALA A 190 8.33 15.05 -1.03
CA ALA A 190 7.76 16.34 -0.65
C ALA A 190 6.27 16.23 -0.29
N ILE A 191 5.47 15.50 -1.07
CA ILE A 191 4.06 15.25 -0.78
C ILE A 191 3.91 14.58 0.58
N LEU A 192 4.64 13.48 0.81
CA LEU A 192 4.56 12.71 2.05
C LEU A 192 4.94 13.57 3.27
N VAL A 193 6.07 14.27 3.19
CA VAL A 193 6.57 15.12 4.28
C VAL A 193 5.63 16.29 4.55
N ASN A 194 5.21 17.02 3.50
CA ASN A 194 4.39 18.21 3.67
C ASN A 194 2.98 17.86 4.15
N ARG A 195 2.37 16.79 3.61
CA ARG A 195 1.03 16.39 4.03
C ARG A 195 1.04 15.85 5.46
N ASN A 196 2.06 15.07 5.84
CA ASN A 196 2.24 14.61 7.22
C ASN A 196 2.46 15.78 8.20
N ARG A 197 3.26 16.80 7.84
CA ARG A 197 3.48 18.00 8.66
C ARG A 197 2.27 18.93 8.75
N ALA A 198 1.42 18.93 7.74
CA ALA A 198 0.18 19.71 7.73
C ALA A 198 -0.88 19.14 8.68
N CYS A 199 -0.72 17.91 9.15
CA CYS A 199 -1.44 17.41 10.32
C CYS A 199 -0.84 18.07 11.58
N SER A 200 -1.66 18.69 12.42
CA SER A 200 -1.18 19.34 13.64
C SER A 200 -0.38 18.35 14.51
N PRO A 201 0.65 18.79 15.26
CA PRO A 201 1.39 17.91 16.16
C PRO A 201 0.43 17.15 17.08
N GLY A 202 0.43 15.83 16.97
CA GLY A 202 -0.52 14.97 17.69
C GLY A 202 -1.73 14.50 16.90
N GLN A 203 -2.10 15.07 15.74
CA GLN A 203 -3.20 14.57 14.89
C GLN A 203 -2.90 13.22 14.25
N VAL A 204 -1.65 12.92 13.92
CA VAL A 204 -1.23 11.58 13.43
C VAL A 204 -1.25 10.55 14.59
N ALA A 205 -0.94 10.98 15.82
CA ALA A 205 -1.08 10.17 17.03
C ALA A 205 -2.53 10.09 17.54
N SER A 206 -3.36 11.07 17.19
CA SER A 206 -4.78 11.22 17.56
C SER A 206 -5.70 11.10 16.34
N LEU A 207 -5.35 10.27 15.35
CA LEU A 207 -6.19 9.87 14.20
C LEU A 207 -7.45 9.10 14.66
N ARG A 208 -8.05 9.48 15.78
CA ARG A 208 -9.28 8.91 16.30
C ARG A 208 -10.43 9.40 15.43
N LEU A 209 -10.97 8.46 14.64
CA LEU A 209 -12.40 8.36 14.31
C LEU A 209 -13.03 9.51 13.49
N ASN A 210 -12.27 10.24 12.67
CA ASN A 210 -12.88 11.11 11.64
C ASN A 210 -12.75 10.44 10.27
N SER A 211 -13.82 10.37 9.48
CA SER A 211 -13.79 9.82 8.11
C SER A 211 -12.65 10.40 7.24
N ASN A 212 -12.25 11.64 7.51
CA ASN A 212 -11.15 12.32 6.82
C ASN A 212 -9.77 11.69 7.10
N SER A 213 -9.57 11.00 8.24
CA SER A 213 -8.28 10.35 8.55
C SER A 213 -8.05 9.09 7.73
N ALA A 214 -9.11 8.35 7.36
CA ALA A 214 -8.99 7.15 6.55
C ALA A 214 -8.55 7.50 5.12
N THR A 215 -9.15 8.53 4.52
CA THR A 215 -8.78 9.01 3.17
C THR A 215 -7.33 9.47 3.11
N LEU A 216 -6.87 10.23 4.11
CA LEU A 216 -5.47 10.62 4.21
C LEU A 216 -4.54 9.39 4.26
N CYS A 217 -4.86 8.41 5.10
CA CYS A 217 -4.00 7.22 5.24
C CYS A 217 -3.93 6.42 3.96
N MET A 218 -5.05 6.27 3.24
CA MET A 218 -5.07 5.66 1.92
C MET A 218 -4.22 6.47 0.94
N ALA A 219 -4.35 7.81 0.91
CA ALA A 219 -3.58 8.67 0.03
C ALA A 219 -2.07 8.55 0.26
N LEU A 220 -1.62 8.61 1.53
CA LEU A 220 -0.20 8.47 1.87
C LEU A 220 0.31 7.05 1.57
N SER A 221 -0.50 6.02 1.79
CA SER A 221 -0.16 4.64 1.45
C SER A 221 0.09 4.50 -0.05
N GLU A 222 -0.76 5.09 -0.89
CA GLU A 222 -0.57 5.09 -2.35
C GLU A 222 0.67 5.85 -2.78
N VAL A 223 0.96 7.00 -2.18
CA VAL A 223 2.21 7.72 -2.45
C VAL A 223 3.42 6.83 -2.15
N ILE A 224 3.40 6.12 -1.01
CA ILE A 224 4.47 5.18 -0.65
C ILE A 224 4.54 4.01 -1.63
N HIS A 225 3.41 3.46 -2.07
CA HIS A 225 3.39 2.37 -3.07
C HIS A 225 3.99 2.82 -4.41
N VAL A 226 3.71 4.05 -4.87
CA VAL A 226 4.33 4.60 -6.06
C VAL A 226 5.84 4.79 -5.86
N MET A 227 6.27 5.36 -4.73
CA MET A 227 7.70 5.47 -4.40
C MET A 227 8.39 4.10 -4.41
N PHE A 228 7.71 3.10 -3.87
CA PHE A 228 8.20 1.73 -3.85
C PHE A 228 8.38 1.17 -5.26
N ALA A 229 7.35 1.30 -6.11
CA ALA A 229 7.35 0.82 -7.48
C ALA A 229 8.37 1.54 -8.37
N VAL A 230 8.53 2.85 -8.20
CA VAL A 230 9.57 3.65 -8.88
C VAL A 230 10.97 3.24 -8.42
N GLY A 231 11.11 2.43 -7.38
CA GLY A 231 12.38 1.88 -6.92
C GLY A 231 13.28 2.95 -6.32
N SER A 232 12.72 3.69 -5.37
CA SER A 232 13.49 4.51 -4.44
C SER A 232 14.72 3.76 -3.92
N SER A 233 15.87 4.39 -4.08
CA SER A 233 17.18 3.85 -3.70
C SER A 233 17.91 4.87 -2.85
N PRO A 234 18.77 4.43 -1.91
CA PRO A 234 19.64 5.34 -1.18
C PRO A 234 20.52 6.22 -2.07
N ASN A 235 20.75 5.81 -3.31
CA ASN A 235 21.54 6.56 -4.29
C ASN A 235 20.70 7.55 -5.13
N SER A 236 19.36 7.52 -5.02
CA SER A 236 18.45 8.40 -5.75
C SER A 236 17.97 9.54 -4.87
N GLY A 237 18.07 10.79 -5.32
CA GLY A 237 17.65 11.98 -4.57
C GLY A 237 18.71 12.53 -3.61
N SER A 238 18.40 13.66 -2.97
CA SER A 238 19.38 14.37 -2.13
C SER A 238 19.48 13.77 -0.72
N PRO A 239 20.67 13.84 -0.09
CA PRO A 239 20.85 13.54 1.32
C PRO A 239 19.78 14.10 2.27
N GLN A 240 19.48 15.39 2.09
CA GLN A 240 18.54 16.13 2.93
C GLN A 240 17.09 15.65 2.74
N MET A 241 16.70 15.30 1.51
CA MET A 241 15.38 14.74 1.21
C MET A 241 15.18 13.43 1.98
N TRP A 242 16.13 12.50 1.88
CA TRP A 242 16.06 11.23 2.58
C TRP A 242 16.06 11.40 4.11
N GLN A 243 16.79 12.38 4.63
CA GLN A 243 16.77 12.70 6.06
C GLN A 243 15.35 13.09 6.51
N MET A 244 14.69 13.98 5.75
CA MET A 244 13.32 14.42 6.04
C MET A 244 12.30 13.28 5.88
N LEU A 245 12.41 12.52 4.79
CA LEU A 245 11.55 11.39 4.47
C LEU A 245 11.63 10.31 5.56
N THR A 246 12.84 9.97 6.01
CA THR A 246 13.07 8.99 7.09
C THR A 246 12.38 9.43 8.36
N GLY A 247 12.51 10.71 8.76
CA GLY A 247 11.81 11.24 9.93
C GLY A 247 10.28 11.10 9.82
N THR A 248 9.70 11.45 8.67
CA THR A 248 8.26 11.31 8.42
C THR A 248 7.79 9.86 8.46
N LEU A 249 8.50 8.94 7.83
CA LEU A 249 8.13 7.52 7.85
C LEU A 249 8.20 6.92 9.26
N LEU A 250 9.15 7.36 10.08
CA LEU A 250 9.23 6.98 11.50
C LEU A 250 8.07 7.54 12.32
N GLU A 251 7.66 8.79 12.10
CA GLU A 251 6.48 9.37 12.75
C GLU A 251 5.21 8.56 12.44
N LEU A 252 5.04 8.16 11.17
CA LEU A 252 3.92 7.31 10.75
C LEU A 252 3.95 5.95 11.46
N LEU A 253 5.13 5.32 11.53
CA LEU A 253 5.33 4.03 12.20
C LEU A 253 5.01 4.11 13.71
N MET A 254 5.42 5.20 14.35
CA MET A 254 5.31 5.40 15.80
C MET A 254 3.93 5.88 16.27
N SER A 255 3.03 6.20 15.37
CA SER A 255 1.66 6.56 15.71
C SER A 255 0.95 5.46 16.51
N ASP A 256 0.13 5.80 17.49
CA ASP A 256 -0.58 4.82 18.33
C ASP A 256 -1.86 4.25 17.68
N ASN A 257 -2.25 4.74 16.50
CA ASN A 257 -3.50 4.32 15.87
C ASN A 257 -3.37 2.92 15.25
N VAL A 258 -4.27 2.00 15.61
CA VAL A 258 -4.31 0.63 15.07
C VAL A 258 -4.99 0.61 13.69
N ASP A 259 -5.86 1.57 13.40
CA ASP A 259 -6.63 1.66 12.14
C ASP A 259 -5.77 2.01 10.91
N ILE A 260 -4.48 2.29 11.12
CA ILE A 260 -3.53 2.66 10.05
C ILE A 260 -2.47 1.58 9.82
N LEU A 261 -2.81 0.33 10.10
CA LEU A 261 -1.91 -0.82 10.01
C LEU A 261 -1.29 -0.96 8.61
N GLU A 262 -2.09 -0.72 7.56
CA GLU A 262 -1.63 -0.77 6.18
C GLU A 262 -0.62 0.34 5.90
N LEU A 263 -0.91 1.58 6.29
CA LEU A 263 0.03 2.70 6.14
C LEU A 263 1.35 2.45 6.86
N LYS A 264 1.31 1.85 8.05
CA LYS A 264 2.50 1.47 8.81
C LYS A 264 3.31 0.39 8.09
N ALA A 265 2.65 -0.61 7.52
CA ALA A 265 3.31 -1.64 6.72
C ALA A 265 3.98 -1.02 5.47
N SER A 266 3.30 -0.11 4.77
CA SER A 266 3.88 0.61 3.63
C SER A 266 5.05 1.50 4.06
N ALA A 267 4.94 2.21 5.19
CA ALA A 267 6.04 3.03 5.70
C ALA A 267 7.29 2.19 6.03
N VAL A 268 7.09 1.01 6.61
CA VAL A 268 8.16 0.05 6.90
C VAL A 268 8.88 -0.41 5.63
N LEU A 269 8.17 -0.68 4.54
CA LEU A 269 8.77 -1.03 3.25
C LEU A 269 9.74 0.03 2.73
N GLU A 270 9.37 1.29 2.88
CA GLU A 270 10.13 2.41 2.36
C GLU A 270 11.29 2.81 3.27
N LEU A 271 11.14 2.66 4.59
CA LEU A 271 12.19 2.93 5.58
C LEU A 271 13.47 2.14 5.34
N ILE A 272 13.38 0.88 4.90
CA ILE A 272 14.57 0.04 4.65
C ILE A 272 15.48 0.66 3.61
N LYS A 273 14.93 1.39 2.64
CA LYS A 273 15.71 1.92 1.53
C LYS A 273 16.44 3.20 1.90
N SER A 274 16.19 3.76 3.07
CA SER A 274 16.87 4.96 3.52
C SER A 274 18.37 4.70 3.70
N PRO A 275 19.26 5.51 3.09
CA PRO A 275 20.70 5.43 3.34
C PRO A 275 21.05 5.85 4.77
N TYR A 276 20.13 6.54 5.44
CA TYR A 276 20.30 7.10 6.76
C TYR A 276 19.90 6.11 7.84
N TYR A 277 20.45 4.89 7.79
CA TYR A 277 20.29 3.93 8.88
C TYR A 277 20.80 4.51 10.21
N SER A 278 21.89 5.29 10.16
CA SER A 278 22.37 6.03 11.32
C SER A 278 21.35 7.05 11.81
N LEU A 279 20.54 7.67 10.93
CA LEU A 279 19.45 8.57 11.33
C LEU A 279 18.22 7.83 11.83
N MET A 280 17.94 6.60 11.37
CA MET A 280 16.95 5.74 12.03
C MET A 280 17.39 5.45 13.48
N LEU A 281 18.68 5.17 13.68
CA LEU A 281 19.28 5.00 15.01
C LEU A 281 19.40 6.34 15.78
N ASP A 282 19.68 7.45 15.11
CA ASP A 282 19.90 8.77 15.71
C ASP A 282 18.58 9.50 15.98
N ILE A 283 17.50 9.25 15.23
CA ILE A 283 16.13 9.73 15.51
C ILE A 283 15.50 8.87 16.62
N VAL A 284 15.80 7.57 16.67
CA VAL A 284 15.63 6.77 17.88
C VAL A 284 16.34 7.44 19.07
N ASN A 285 17.50 8.08 18.84
CA ASN A 285 18.21 8.87 19.85
C ASN A 285 17.70 10.34 20.03
N LEU A 286 17.06 10.98 19.04
CA LEU A 286 16.74 12.43 18.99
C LEU A 286 15.28 12.76 19.31
N LEU A 287 14.30 11.93 18.91
CA LEU A 287 12.88 12.14 19.28
C LEU A 287 12.65 12.00 20.80
N PHE A 288 13.63 11.49 21.53
CA PHE A 288 13.65 11.43 22.99
C PHE A 288 14.89 12.15 23.52
N CYS A 289 14.85 13.49 23.46
CA CYS A 289 15.78 14.35 24.19
C CYS A 289 15.66 14.14 25.71
N PHE A 290 16.26 13.07 26.25
CA PHE A 290 16.74 13.01 27.63
C PHE A 290 17.95 12.05 27.74
N ASN A 291 19.11 12.68 27.97
CA ASN A 291 20.36 12.18 28.53
C ASN A 291 20.95 10.84 27.99
N LYS A 292 22.09 10.97 27.30
CA LYS A 292 22.79 9.95 26.52
C LYS A 292 23.35 8.77 27.34
N ASP A 293 23.47 8.92 28.66
CA ASP A 293 24.24 8.00 29.49
C ASP A 293 23.41 7.00 30.34
N SER A 294 22.07 7.07 30.34
CA SER A 294 21.26 6.24 31.27
C SER A 294 20.21 5.31 30.66
N LEU A 295 19.88 5.39 29.36
CA LEU A 295 18.66 4.71 28.83
C LEU A 295 18.76 4.06 27.44
N VAL A 296 19.94 4.05 26.80
CA VAL A 296 20.18 3.43 25.47
C VAL A 296 19.52 2.04 25.30
N PRO A 297 19.52 1.12 26.30
CA PRO A 297 18.93 -0.21 26.12
C PRO A 297 17.39 -0.26 26.13
N LEU A 298 16.68 0.83 26.46
CA LEU A 298 15.22 0.82 26.66
C LEU A 298 14.41 1.26 25.43
N MET A 299 15.02 2.02 24.52
CA MET A 299 14.34 2.76 23.44
C MET A 299 14.42 2.07 22.07
N GLU A 300 15.57 1.45 21.74
CA GLU A 300 15.68 0.48 20.62
C GLU A 300 14.62 -0.63 20.78
N LYS A 301 14.34 -1.02 22.02
CA LYS A 301 13.29 -1.98 22.36
C LYS A 301 11.88 -1.51 22.01
N GLN A 302 11.56 -0.21 21.96
CA GLN A 302 10.18 0.26 21.72
C GLN A 302 9.82 0.29 20.23
N VAL A 303 10.70 0.83 19.37
CA VAL A 303 10.49 0.79 17.90
C VAL A 303 10.48 -0.65 17.43
N MET A 304 11.46 -1.44 17.88
CA MET A 304 11.51 -2.87 17.56
C MET A 304 10.29 -3.60 18.14
N ARG A 305 9.84 -3.29 19.36
CA ARG A 305 8.58 -3.83 19.89
C ARG A 305 7.38 -3.43 19.03
N ARG A 306 7.33 -2.23 18.45
CA ARG A 306 6.24 -1.83 17.54
C ARG A 306 6.31 -2.58 16.21
N ILE A 307 7.50 -2.73 15.61
CA ILE A 307 7.69 -3.56 14.40
C ILE A 307 7.34 -5.02 14.69
N PHE A 308 7.77 -5.57 15.82
CA PHE A 308 7.45 -6.93 16.22
C PHE A 308 5.97 -7.11 16.61
N SER A 309 5.34 -6.11 17.21
CA SER A 309 3.89 -6.10 17.44
C SER A 309 3.12 -6.06 16.12
N LEU A 310 3.60 -5.29 15.13
CA LEU A 310 3.04 -5.30 13.78
C LEU A 310 3.19 -6.68 13.14
N LEU A 311 4.38 -7.29 13.23
CA LEU A 311 4.65 -8.65 12.79
C LEU A 311 3.70 -9.65 13.45
N GLU A 312 3.54 -9.55 14.78
CA GLU A 312 2.67 -10.43 15.55
C GLU A 312 1.20 -10.28 15.16
N ILE A 313 0.70 -9.04 15.04
CA ILE A 313 -0.68 -8.76 14.64
C ILE A 313 -0.93 -9.32 13.24
N GLN A 314 -0.04 -9.02 12.28
CA GLN A 314 -0.18 -9.50 10.91
C GLN A 314 -0.10 -11.03 10.84
N ALA A 315 0.80 -11.65 11.61
CA ALA A 315 0.98 -13.10 11.59
C ALA A 315 -0.18 -13.86 12.26
N ARG A 316 -0.84 -13.25 13.25
CA ARG A 316 -1.96 -13.86 13.98
C ARG A 316 -3.31 -13.64 13.31
N TYR A 317 -3.54 -12.47 12.71
CA TYR A 317 -4.89 -12.02 12.36
C TYR A 317 -5.11 -11.75 10.87
N ASN A 318 -4.05 -11.62 10.06
CA ASN A 318 -4.23 -11.41 8.63
C ASN A 318 -4.39 -12.75 7.90
N CYS A 319 -5.63 -13.10 7.53
CA CYS A 319 -5.93 -14.39 6.90
C CYS A 319 -6.09 -14.31 5.36
N GLN A 320 -6.16 -13.11 4.78
CA GLN A 320 -6.55 -12.94 3.37
C GLN A 320 -5.35 -12.71 2.43
N SER A 321 -4.27 -12.07 2.92
CA SER A 321 -3.05 -11.83 2.12
C SER A 321 -1.81 -11.83 3.00
N VAL A 322 -1.57 -12.99 3.64
CA VAL A 322 -0.48 -13.19 4.61
C VAL A 322 0.89 -12.86 4.01
N GLU A 323 1.15 -13.30 2.78
CA GLU A 323 2.45 -13.09 2.11
C GLU A 323 2.74 -11.61 1.89
N SER A 324 1.80 -10.85 1.31
CA SER A 324 2.01 -9.43 1.02
C SER A 324 2.18 -8.57 2.26
N ALA A 325 1.54 -8.96 3.37
CA ALA A 325 1.65 -8.24 4.64
C ALA A 325 2.92 -8.59 5.42
N LEU A 326 3.30 -9.87 5.45
CA LEU A 326 4.40 -10.35 6.30
C LEU A 326 5.77 -10.31 5.64
N VAL A 327 5.88 -10.64 4.35
CA VAL A 327 7.19 -10.68 3.66
C VAL A 327 7.93 -9.35 3.81
N PRO A 328 7.29 -8.18 3.61
CA PRO A 328 7.89 -6.89 3.91
C PRO A 328 8.48 -6.80 5.31
N ILE A 329 7.66 -7.01 6.34
CA ILE A 329 8.03 -6.82 7.75
C ILE A 329 9.15 -7.79 8.13
N LEU A 330 9.06 -9.04 7.69
CA LEU A 330 10.07 -10.07 7.93
C LEU A 330 11.41 -9.69 7.30
N THR A 331 11.40 -9.22 6.05
CA THR A 331 12.60 -8.80 5.33
C THR A 331 13.27 -7.60 6.03
N VAL A 332 12.48 -6.60 6.44
CA VAL A 332 12.96 -5.44 7.21
C VAL A 332 13.63 -5.89 8.49
N THR A 333 12.92 -6.72 9.23
CA THR A 333 13.33 -7.14 10.56
C THR A 333 14.58 -8.01 10.48
N GLU A 334 14.66 -8.90 9.50
CA GLU A 334 15.84 -9.68 9.18
C GLU A 334 17.03 -8.77 8.86
N THR A 335 16.85 -7.79 7.98
CA THR A 335 17.93 -6.86 7.60
C THR A 335 18.45 -6.10 8.80
N ILE A 336 17.56 -5.52 9.63
CA ILE A 336 17.95 -4.79 10.85
C ILE A 336 18.68 -5.72 11.83
N CYS A 337 18.15 -6.93 12.06
CA CYS A 337 18.79 -7.91 12.96
C CYS A 337 20.17 -8.35 12.44
N SER A 338 20.34 -8.45 11.12
CA SER A 338 21.62 -8.83 10.51
C SER A 338 22.70 -7.75 10.70
N LEU A 339 22.28 -6.48 10.81
CA LEU A 339 23.17 -5.32 10.96
C LEU A 339 23.41 -4.94 12.43
N ASN A 340 22.48 -5.24 13.33
CA ASN A 340 22.57 -4.88 14.75
C ASN A 340 22.34 -6.11 15.67
N PRO A 341 23.41 -6.66 16.28
CA PRO A 341 23.33 -7.83 17.17
C PRO A 341 22.44 -7.64 18.41
N GLU A 342 22.38 -6.44 18.99
CA GLU A 342 21.53 -6.17 20.16
C GLU A 342 20.05 -6.21 19.80
N VAL A 343 19.71 -5.70 18.61
CA VAL A 343 18.36 -5.83 18.06
C VAL A 343 18.02 -7.29 17.75
N ALA A 344 18.95 -8.05 17.16
CA ALA A 344 18.76 -9.48 16.92
C ALA A 344 18.50 -10.25 18.22
N LYS A 345 19.21 -9.94 19.30
CA LYS A 345 19.00 -10.53 20.62
C LYS A 345 17.63 -10.19 21.20
N ALA A 346 17.19 -8.94 21.09
CA ALA A 346 15.86 -8.52 21.51
C ALA A 346 14.76 -9.21 20.68
N ALA A 347 14.94 -9.30 19.36
CA ALA A 347 14.05 -10.01 18.45
C ALA A 347 13.93 -11.50 18.80
N LYS A 348 15.07 -12.14 19.09
CA LYS A 348 15.17 -13.54 19.51
C LYS A 348 14.36 -13.80 20.78
N VAL A 349 14.49 -12.93 21.78
CA VAL A 349 13.68 -12.99 23.02
C VAL A 349 12.20 -12.81 22.71
N PHE A 350 11.83 -11.86 21.86
CA PHE A 350 10.43 -11.60 21.51
C PHE A 350 9.78 -12.77 20.76
N VAL A 351 10.48 -13.34 19.76
CA VAL A 351 9.95 -14.38 18.87
C VAL A 351 9.94 -15.75 19.56
N PHE A 352 11.04 -16.11 20.24
CA PHE A 352 11.21 -17.44 20.86
C PHE A 352 10.77 -17.50 22.32
N GLY A 353 10.64 -16.35 22.99
CA GLY A 353 10.42 -16.24 24.43
C GLY A 353 11.73 -16.17 25.23
N GLU A 354 11.67 -15.56 26.42
CA GLU A 354 12.82 -15.36 27.32
C GLU A 354 13.48 -16.68 27.74
N GLU A 355 12.68 -17.73 27.92
CA GLU A 355 13.16 -19.06 28.32
C GLU A 355 14.02 -19.72 27.25
N PHE A 356 13.72 -19.51 25.97
CA PHE A 356 14.45 -20.10 24.86
C PHE A 356 15.71 -19.29 24.51
N ALA A 357 15.59 -17.97 24.48
CA ALA A 357 16.70 -17.08 24.11
C ALA A 357 17.93 -17.22 25.03
N ASN A 358 17.71 -17.58 26.30
CA ASN A 358 18.77 -17.72 27.29
C ASN A 358 19.23 -19.16 27.52
N ASN A 359 18.52 -20.17 27.00
CA ASN A 359 18.73 -21.56 27.39
C ASN A 359 19.29 -22.41 26.25
N LYS A 360 20.60 -22.67 26.29
CA LYS A 360 21.30 -23.55 25.33
C LYS A 360 20.93 -25.04 25.46
N SER A 361 20.18 -25.44 26.50
CA SER A 361 19.96 -26.84 26.88
C SER A 361 18.55 -27.38 26.60
N LEU A 362 17.59 -26.53 26.20
CA LEU A 362 16.23 -26.99 25.89
C LEU A 362 16.21 -27.80 24.58
N LYS A 363 15.88 -29.09 24.71
CA LYS A 363 15.42 -29.94 23.60
C LYS A 363 13.93 -29.69 23.45
N TYR A 364 13.50 -29.14 22.32
CA TYR A 364 12.08 -29.12 21.98
C TYR A 364 11.73 -30.48 21.37
N GLU A 365 10.93 -31.27 22.08
CA GLU A 365 10.16 -32.32 21.43
C GLU A 365 8.97 -31.62 20.76
N PHE A 366 9.01 -31.52 19.44
CA PHE A 366 7.86 -31.08 18.66
C PHE A 366 6.80 -32.16 18.73
N GLU A 367 5.89 -32.07 19.70
CA GLU A 367 4.62 -32.79 19.61
C GLU A 367 3.90 -32.27 18.37
N SER A 368 3.75 -33.14 17.37
CA SER A 368 2.90 -32.94 16.19
C SER A 368 1.43 -32.93 16.63
N GLY A 369 1.02 -31.87 17.31
CA GLY A 369 -0.35 -31.63 17.71
C GLY A 369 -1.05 -30.80 16.64
N ASP A 370 -1.87 -31.49 15.84
CA ASP A 370 -2.81 -30.95 14.87
C ASP A 370 -4.02 -30.29 15.59
N THR A 371 -3.74 -29.42 16.57
CA THR A 371 -4.79 -28.63 17.23
C THR A 371 -5.16 -27.49 16.28
N THR A 372 -6.19 -27.80 15.51
CA THR A 372 -7.08 -26.87 14.84
C THR A 372 -7.29 -25.59 15.65
N LEU A 373 -7.38 -24.47 14.93
CA LEU A 373 -7.86 -23.17 15.41
C LEU A 373 -9.32 -23.31 15.91
N SER A 374 -9.56 -24.01 17.02
CA SER A 374 -10.83 -23.91 17.73
C SER A 374 -10.77 -22.66 18.59
N VAL A 375 -11.37 -21.61 18.06
CA VAL A 375 -12.10 -20.53 18.76
C VAL A 375 -11.72 -20.32 20.22
N ALA A 376 -11.13 -19.14 20.45
CA ALA A 376 -10.86 -18.51 21.74
C ALA A 376 -12.09 -18.41 22.67
N ALA A 377 -12.44 -19.51 23.34
CA ALA A 377 -13.52 -19.52 24.35
C ALA A 377 -13.01 -19.64 25.80
N ASN A 378 -11.80 -20.16 26.05
CA ASN A 378 -11.38 -20.54 27.41
C ASN A 378 -9.94 -20.13 27.74
N GLY A 379 -9.64 -18.84 27.86
CA GLY A 379 -8.50 -18.33 28.66
C GLY A 379 -7.06 -18.85 28.39
N GLU A 380 -6.81 -19.63 27.33
CA GLU A 380 -5.50 -20.20 27.04
C GLU A 380 -4.57 -19.19 26.35
N VAL A 381 -3.30 -19.22 26.76
CA VAL A 381 -2.25 -18.32 26.28
C VAL A 381 -2.03 -18.55 24.78
N PRO A 382 -2.08 -17.50 23.93
CA PRO A 382 -1.88 -17.65 22.49
C PRO A 382 -0.52 -18.29 22.18
N PRO A 383 -0.41 -19.10 21.10
CA PRO A 383 0.82 -19.81 20.78
C PRO A 383 1.97 -18.80 20.57
N PRO A 384 3.21 -19.14 20.97
CA PRO A 384 4.38 -18.29 20.75
C PRO A 384 4.51 -17.92 19.28
N LEU A 385 4.96 -16.70 18.98
CA LEU A 385 5.11 -16.21 17.60
C LEU A 385 5.99 -17.15 16.76
N CYS A 386 7.03 -17.73 17.37
CA CYS A 386 7.85 -18.77 16.74
C CYS A 386 7.04 -19.92 16.15
N LYS A 387 6.00 -20.44 16.84
CA LYS A 387 5.21 -21.56 16.33
C LYS A 387 4.38 -21.17 15.11
N ILE A 388 3.85 -19.93 15.11
CA ILE A 388 3.11 -19.38 13.97
C ILE A 388 4.04 -19.27 12.77
N LEU A 389 5.21 -18.65 12.96
CA LEU A 389 6.21 -18.50 11.91
C LEU A 389 6.72 -19.85 11.39
N THR A 390 7.02 -20.82 12.27
CA THR A 390 7.46 -22.15 11.83
C THR A 390 6.40 -22.85 10.96
N ARG A 391 5.10 -22.70 11.25
CA ARG A 391 4.03 -23.21 10.37
C ARG A 391 4.04 -22.52 8.99
N MET A 392 4.38 -21.23 8.93
CA MET A 392 4.50 -20.49 7.68
C MET A 392 5.67 -20.96 6.79
N ILE A 393 6.64 -21.73 7.32
CA ILE A 393 7.69 -22.35 6.48
C ILE A 393 7.11 -23.47 5.60
N THR A 394 5.97 -24.05 5.99
CA THR A 394 5.30 -25.13 5.25
C THR A 394 4.19 -24.65 4.31
N THR A 395 4.03 -23.33 4.13
CA THR A 395 3.03 -22.78 3.19
C THR A 395 3.41 -23.03 1.74
N PHE A 396 2.43 -22.93 0.85
CA PHE A 396 2.65 -22.98 -0.61
C PHE A 396 3.21 -21.68 -1.19
N GLU A 397 3.25 -20.59 -0.40
CA GLU A 397 3.80 -19.30 -0.83
C GLU A 397 5.33 -19.27 -0.69
N PRO A 398 6.09 -19.24 -1.81
CA PRO A 398 7.54 -19.40 -1.77
C PRO A 398 8.27 -18.20 -1.15
N ASN A 399 7.81 -16.96 -1.39
CA ASN A 399 8.50 -15.79 -0.83
C ASN A 399 8.24 -15.68 0.67
N LEU A 400 7.03 -16.00 1.13
CA LEU A 400 6.72 -16.07 2.56
C LEU A 400 7.59 -17.11 3.26
N LYS A 401 7.63 -18.34 2.73
CA LYS A 401 8.46 -19.42 3.27
C LYS A 401 9.92 -18.99 3.40
N ARG A 402 10.47 -18.38 2.34
CA ARG A 402 11.86 -17.91 2.31
C ARG A 402 12.11 -16.79 3.31
N ALA A 403 11.25 -15.76 3.33
CA ALA A 403 11.40 -14.62 4.23
C ALA A 403 11.33 -15.04 5.71
N VAL A 404 10.37 -15.91 6.06
CA VAL A 404 10.28 -16.46 7.43
C VAL A 404 11.52 -17.26 7.78
N SER A 405 11.96 -18.15 6.89
CA SER A 405 13.13 -19.00 7.14
C SER A 405 14.39 -18.15 7.33
N GLN A 406 14.62 -17.16 6.46
CA GLN A 406 15.76 -16.25 6.54
C GLN A 406 15.74 -15.44 7.85
N PHE A 407 14.59 -14.89 8.21
CA PHE A 407 14.44 -14.15 9.47
C PHE A 407 14.79 -15.01 10.68
N LEU A 408 14.20 -16.20 10.81
CA LEU A 408 14.46 -17.11 11.92
C LEU A 408 15.91 -17.60 11.95
N TYR A 409 16.51 -17.85 10.78
CA TYR A 409 17.93 -18.20 10.68
C TYR A 409 18.85 -17.06 11.14
N THR A 410 18.52 -15.81 10.81
CA THR A 410 19.25 -14.62 11.30
C THR A 410 19.11 -14.46 12.82
N LEU A 411 17.94 -14.73 13.42
CA LEU A 411 17.79 -14.76 14.88
C LEU A 411 18.60 -15.88 15.57
N CYS A 412 18.87 -16.97 14.84
CA CYS A 412 19.76 -18.04 15.26
C CYS A 412 21.24 -17.73 14.94
N GLU A 413 21.60 -16.47 14.71
CA GLU A 413 22.98 -16.04 14.41
C GLU A 413 23.58 -16.77 13.19
N LYS A 414 22.72 -17.17 12.25
CA LYS A 414 23.09 -17.96 11.07
C LYS A 414 23.74 -19.31 11.42
N ARG A 415 23.41 -19.88 12.58
CA ARG A 415 23.86 -21.20 13.00
C ARG A 415 22.83 -22.27 12.63
N SER A 416 23.23 -23.22 11.79
CA SER A 416 22.35 -24.28 11.29
C SER A 416 21.86 -25.21 12.40
N ASP A 417 22.70 -25.53 13.39
CA ASP A 417 22.36 -26.39 14.52
C ASP A 417 21.27 -25.78 15.41
N GLU A 418 21.35 -24.47 15.62
CA GLU A 418 20.36 -23.73 16.40
C GLU A 418 19.06 -23.52 15.60
N TYR A 419 19.16 -23.21 14.31
CA TYR A 419 17.99 -23.09 13.44
C TYR A 419 17.21 -24.41 13.32
N ILE A 420 17.88 -25.53 13.09
CA ILE A 420 17.25 -26.87 13.05
C ILE A 420 16.52 -27.18 14.35
N ARG A 421 17.07 -26.76 15.50
CA ARG A 421 16.44 -26.95 16.80
C ARG A 421 15.15 -26.14 16.95
N VAL A 422 15.13 -24.92 16.39
CA VAL A 422 13.98 -24.01 16.46
C VAL A 422 12.86 -24.45 15.53
N VAL A 423 13.16 -24.80 14.27
CA VAL A 423 12.13 -25.04 13.26
C VAL A 423 11.89 -26.52 12.94
N GLY A 424 12.79 -27.41 13.40
CA GLY A 424 12.82 -28.82 13.03
C GLY A 424 13.54 -29.05 11.69
N LEU A 425 14.18 -30.21 11.54
CA LEU A 425 14.99 -30.53 10.36
C LEU A 425 14.19 -30.41 9.05
N GLY A 426 12.99 -30.99 8.98
CA GLY A 426 12.16 -30.98 7.77
C GLY A 426 11.85 -29.57 7.25
N ASN A 427 11.58 -28.63 8.15
CA ASN A 427 11.34 -27.22 7.79
C ASN A 427 12.64 -26.49 7.44
N ALA A 428 13.74 -26.80 8.14
CA ALA A 428 15.03 -26.16 7.91
C ALA A 428 15.65 -26.52 6.55
N MET A 429 15.42 -27.74 6.04
CA MET A 429 16.07 -28.28 4.84
C MET A 429 15.95 -27.35 3.62
N GLY A 430 14.80 -26.71 3.42
CA GLY A 430 14.58 -25.82 2.27
C GLY A 430 15.62 -24.69 2.21
N LEU A 431 15.72 -23.92 3.29
CA LEU A 431 16.69 -22.81 3.36
C LEU A 431 18.14 -23.31 3.38
N LEU A 432 18.45 -24.36 4.15
CA LEU A 432 19.82 -24.87 4.28
C LEU A 432 20.37 -25.39 2.94
N SER A 433 19.50 -26.01 2.14
CA SER A 433 19.81 -26.43 0.77
C SER A 433 20.03 -25.23 -0.15
N GLU A 434 19.17 -24.21 -0.11
CA GLU A 434 19.33 -22.99 -0.91
C GLU A 434 20.64 -22.27 -0.60
N LEU A 435 21.06 -22.24 0.68
CA LEU A 435 22.33 -21.66 1.12
C LEU A 435 23.55 -22.54 0.82
N GLN A 436 23.36 -23.75 0.28
CA GLN A 436 24.42 -24.72 -0.06
C GLN A 436 25.36 -25.05 1.11
N LEU A 437 24.83 -25.07 2.34
CA LEU A 437 25.65 -25.32 3.52
C LEU A 437 26.21 -26.76 3.50
N PRO A 438 27.43 -26.98 4.00
CA PRO A 438 28.04 -28.32 4.04
C PRO A 438 27.11 -29.35 4.71
N GLY A 439 26.86 -30.47 4.03
CA GLY A 439 25.97 -31.53 4.51
C GLY A 439 24.49 -31.41 4.10
N TYR A 440 24.10 -30.29 3.47
CA TYR A 440 22.71 -30.04 3.02
C TYR A 440 22.61 -29.74 1.51
N GLN A 441 23.69 -29.99 0.77
CA GLN A 441 23.78 -29.72 -0.66
C GLN A 441 22.88 -30.68 -1.43
N VAL A 442 21.99 -30.13 -2.25
CA VAL A 442 21.26 -30.89 -3.26
C VAL A 442 22.16 -30.98 -4.50
N PRO A 443 22.41 -32.18 -5.05
CA PRO A 443 23.15 -32.31 -6.30
C PRO A 443 22.44 -31.49 -7.38
N LEU A 444 23.15 -30.54 -8.00
CA LEU A 444 22.66 -29.85 -9.19
C LEU A 444 22.43 -30.92 -10.27
N GLN A 445 21.17 -31.16 -10.62
CA GLN A 445 20.78 -31.97 -11.78
C GLN A 445 20.71 -31.11 -13.03
#